data_AF-A0A7G6AA70-F1
#
_entry.id   AF-A0A7G6AA70-F1
#
_cell.length_a   1.000
_cell.length_b   1.000
_cell.length_c   1.000
_cell.angle_alpha   90.00
_cell.angle_beta   90.00
_cell.angle_gamma   90.00
#
_symmetry.space_group_name_H-M   'P 1'
#
loop_
_entity.id
_entity.type
_entity.pdbx_description
1 polymer ?
#
loop_
_entity_poly.entity_id
_entity_poly.type
_entity_poly.pdbx_seq_one_letter_code
_entity_poly.pdbx_strand_id
1 'polypeptide(L)'
;MAAPGVLVVELQTGPANEAGGAATGPDSLDLAPAHWRVNAEAPLAISHGSAPHDEAAALAKSSPNLYPVTVRHKVYLRIAKALREGQQASILTPYGSTGFVFGKRSTFCESIKVNQVGYSRLATSRFANFGAWLGDAGGLRLPSAPGYEVVDEGSGRVILGAQGVYMKDDTAVTPASSGEHVYRLRLDAVPEGGPYFVAVPGCGRSRPFAVGDEASRKIAYVMARGMYHQRCGMALTAPYTRFTRALCHAQVADTRTPWVATPSISVPPAMAMAPIKGGHHDAGDFDRRPMHTIIPILMLSYFEAVPGHFIDRQYNIPESGNGIPDFLDEALWAVLGWENLQVSDPRDPQYGGVRAGTETNGHPAYGLHSAANDPGRYGTGA
;
A
#
# COMPACT_ATOMS: atom_id res chain seq x y z
N MET A 1 -10.82 -17.99 -4.53
CA MET A 1 -10.67 -18.60 -5.87
C MET A 1 -9.62 -17.84 -6.67
N ALA A 2 -8.94 -18.47 -7.61
CA ALA A 2 -7.96 -17.79 -8.48
C ALA A 2 -8.36 -17.80 -9.97
N ALA A 3 -8.99 -18.86 -10.45
CA ALA A 3 -9.40 -18.99 -11.85
C ALA A 3 -10.50 -20.07 -11.95
N PRO A 4 -11.15 -20.26 -13.12
CA PRO A 4 -12.08 -21.36 -13.28
C PRO A 4 -11.36 -22.69 -13.02
N GLY A 5 -11.85 -23.46 -12.05
CA GLY A 5 -11.23 -24.73 -11.65
C GLY A 5 -9.95 -24.58 -10.83
N VAL A 6 -9.67 -23.39 -10.26
CA VAL A 6 -8.53 -23.17 -9.36
C VAL A 6 -9.01 -22.54 -8.06
N LEU A 7 -8.96 -23.32 -6.98
CA LEU A 7 -9.23 -22.87 -5.62
C LEU A 7 -7.95 -22.32 -4.98
N VAL A 8 -8.10 -21.44 -4.00
CA VAL A 8 -7.00 -20.90 -3.21
C VAL A 8 -7.27 -21.25 -1.76
N VAL A 9 -6.32 -21.90 -1.11
CA VAL A 9 -6.28 -22.14 0.33
C VAL A 9 -5.17 -21.27 0.88
N GLU A 10 -5.52 -20.43 1.85
CA GLU A 10 -4.54 -19.61 2.56
C GLU A 10 -4.15 -20.32 3.87
N LEU A 11 -2.86 -20.57 4.04
CA LEU A 11 -2.27 -21.11 5.24
C LEU A 11 -1.33 -20.08 5.85
N GLN A 12 -1.21 -20.08 7.16
CA GLN A 12 -0.24 -19.25 7.88
C GLN A 12 0.55 -20.14 8.83
N THR A 13 1.88 -20.02 8.79
CA THR A 13 2.76 -20.74 9.72
C THR A 13 2.79 -20.06 11.08
N GLY A 14 3.23 -20.81 12.09
CA GLY A 14 3.75 -20.20 13.32
C GLY A 14 5.04 -19.42 13.03
N PRO A 15 5.45 -18.51 13.93
CA PRO A 15 6.66 -17.73 13.73
C PRO A 15 7.90 -18.64 13.69
N ALA A 16 8.75 -18.43 12.69
CA ALA A 16 10.06 -19.07 12.53
C ALA A 16 11.15 -18.00 12.55
N ASN A 17 12.33 -18.36 13.06
CA ASN A 17 13.43 -17.41 13.18
C ASN A 17 14.25 -17.36 11.88
N GLU A 18 14.17 -16.24 11.17
CA GLU A 18 14.78 -15.99 9.87
C GLU A 18 16.01 -15.08 9.99
N ALA A 19 17.11 -15.45 9.34
CA ALA A 19 18.29 -14.60 9.25
C ALA A 19 18.08 -13.50 8.20
N GLY A 20 17.98 -12.24 8.62
CA GLY A 20 17.80 -11.09 7.74
C GLY A 20 18.86 -11.05 6.64
N GLY A 21 18.41 -10.91 5.39
CA GLY A 21 19.27 -10.90 4.20
C GLY A 21 19.68 -12.27 3.67
N ALA A 22 19.27 -13.36 4.31
CA ALA A 22 19.43 -14.73 3.80
C ALA A 22 18.05 -15.42 3.79
N ALA A 23 17.68 -16.01 2.66
CA ALA A 23 16.54 -16.92 2.65
C ALA A 23 16.92 -18.15 3.49
N THR A 24 16.21 -18.39 4.60
CA THR A 24 16.16 -19.77 5.08
C THR A 24 15.33 -20.57 4.07
N GLY A 25 15.52 -21.88 4.00
CA GLY A 25 14.85 -22.71 2.99
C GLY A 25 13.32 -22.57 3.03
N PRO A 26 12.61 -23.04 1.99
CA PRO A 26 11.14 -22.98 1.98
C PRO A 26 10.55 -23.72 3.18
N ASP A 27 9.48 -23.17 3.77
CA ASP A 27 8.70 -23.85 4.80
C ASP A 27 8.26 -25.25 4.32
N SER A 28 8.32 -26.23 5.23
CA SER A 28 7.87 -27.59 4.92
C SER A 28 6.34 -27.66 4.93
N LEU A 29 5.74 -27.43 3.75
CA LEU A 29 4.32 -27.68 3.52
C LEU A 29 4.10 -29.10 2.99
N ASP A 30 3.12 -29.81 3.54
CA ASP A 30 2.61 -31.04 2.98
C ASP A 30 1.71 -30.70 1.78
N LEU A 31 2.31 -30.75 0.59
CA LEU A 31 1.64 -30.52 -0.69
C LEU A 31 1.40 -31.82 -1.46
N ALA A 32 1.49 -32.99 -0.80
CA ALA A 32 1.26 -34.26 -1.45
C ALA A 32 -0.23 -34.36 -1.86
N PRO A 33 -0.58 -34.49 -3.17
CA PRO A 33 -1.98 -34.48 -3.61
C PRO A 33 -2.85 -35.55 -2.93
N ALA A 34 -2.25 -36.66 -2.49
CA ALA A 34 -2.91 -37.73 -1.76
C ALA A 34 -3.48 -37.30 -0.40
N HIS A 35 -3.01 -36.21 0.21
CA HIS A 35 -3.49 -35.70 1.50
C HIS A 35 -4.49 -34.55 1.38
N TRP A 36 -4.77 -34.11 0.15
CA TRP A 36 -5.71 -33.02 -0.13
C TRP A 36 -6.95 -33.56 -0.85
N ARG A 37 -8.13 -33.03 -0.52
CA ARG A 37 -9.37 -33.34 -1.25
C ARG A 37 -10.19 -32.09 -1.52
N VAL A 38 -10.80 -32.05 -2.70
CA VAL A 38 -11.91 -31.14 -3.04
C VAL A 38 -13.11 -32.01 -3.40
N ASN A 39 -14.20 -31.93 -2.65
CA ASN A 39 -15.39 -32.78 -2.85
C ASN A 39 -15.08 -34.29 -2.92
N ALA A 40 -14.19 -34.76 -2.04
CA ALA A 40 -13.69 -36.14 -1.97
C ALA A 40 -12.76 -36.61 -3.11
N GLU A 41 -12.45 -35.76 -4.10
CA GLU A 41 -11.46 -36.04 -5.15
C GLU A 41 -10.11 -35.37 -4.83
N ALA A 42 -9.01 -36.00 -5.23
CA ALA A 42 -7.69 -35.36 -5.15
C ALA A 42 -7.59 -34.23 -6.20
N PRO A 43 -6.95 -33.10 -5.89
CA PRO A 43 -6.67 -32.07 -6.89
C PRO A 43 -5.75 -32.61 -7.99
N LEU A 44 -5.94 -32.14 -9.22
CA LEU A 44 -5.13 -32.49 -10.38
C LEU A 44 -3.68 -32.00 -10.27
N ALA A 45 -3.49 -30.86 -9.61
CA ALA A 45 -2.19 -30.30 -9.29
C ALA A 45 -2.33 -29.39 -8.07
N ILE A 46 -1.24 -29.31 -7.31
CA ILE A 46 -1.08 -28.38 -6.20
C ILE A 46 0.16 -27.53 -6.53
N SER A 47 0.00 -26.22 -6.39
CA SER A 47 1.09 -25.25 -6.53
C SER A 47 0.96 -24.23 -5.40
N HIS A 48 1.99 -23.45 -5.12
CA HIS A 48 1.93 -22.49 -4.02
C HIS A 48 2.87 -21.30 -4.18
N GLY A 49 2.49 -20.19 -3.56
CA GLY A 49 3.35 -19.02 -3.35
C GLY A 49 3.41 -18.68 -1.87
N SER A 50 4.59 -18.28 -1.40
CA SER A 50 4.86 -17.96 0.00
C SER A 50 5.37 -16.53 0.10
N ALA A 51 4.91 -15.79 1.11
CA ALA A 51 5.41 -14.45 1.40
C ALA A 51 5.44 -14.20 2.92
N PRO A 52 6.42 -13.43 3.42
CA PRO A 52 6.38 -12.93 4.79
C PRO A 52 5.04 -12.22 5.03
N HIS A 53 4.34 -12.63 6.08
CA HIS A 53 3.08 -12.01 6.48
C HIS A 53 3.31 -10.93 7.52
N ASP A 54 4.10 -11.27 8.54
CA ASP A 54 4.45 -10.40 9.64
C ASP A 54 5.84 -10.78 10.14
N GLU A 55 6.55 -9.81 10.68
CA GLU A 55 7.92 -9.93 11.20
C GLU A 55 7.92 -9.30 12.58
N ALA A 56 8.49 -9.92 13.60
CA ALA A 56 8.65 -9.33 14.93
C ALA A 56 10.05 -8.72 15.10
N ALA A 57 10.28 -8.02 16.22
CA ALA A 57 11.58 -7.43 16.51
C ALA A 57 12.72 -8.45 16.44
N ALA A 58 13.87 -8.02 15.91
CA ALA A 58 15.06 -8.85 15.84
C ALA A 58 15.45 -9.38 17.23
N LEU A 59 15.68 -10.69 17.34
CA LEU A 59 16.18 -11.37 18.52
C LEU A 59 17.66 -11.04 18.79
N ALA A 60 18.41 -10.71 17.74
CA ALA A 60 19.81 -10.33 17.82
C ALA A 60 20.11 -9.14 16.90
N LYS A 61 20.88 -8.17 17.42
CA LYS A 61 21.38 -7.00 16.66
C LYS A 61 22.68 -7.29 15.88
N SER A 62 23.27 -8.48 16.06
CA SER A 62 24.48 -8.93 15.38
C SER A 62 24.14 -9.61 14.06
N SER A 63 25.05 -9.57 13.09
CA SER A 63 24.91 -10.37 11.86
C SER A 63 25.16 -11.87 12.15
N PRO A 64 24.24 -12.78 11.78
CA PRO A 64 22.97 -12.53 11.09
C PRO A 64 21.87 -12.00 12.02
N ASN A 65 21.21 -10.91 11.60
CA ASN A 65 20.08 -10.30 12.33
C ASN A 65 18.89 -11.27 12.30
N LEU A 66 18.54 -11.87 13.42
CA LEU A 66 17.55 -12.95 13.46
C LEU A 66 16.16 -12.40 13.80
N TYR A 67 15.17 -12.60 12.93
CA TYR A 67 13.81 -12.10 13.08
C TYR A 67 12.79 -13.25 13.22
N PRO A 68 11.86 -13.20 14.19
CA PRO A 68 10.71 -14.09 14.17
C PRO A 68 9.74 -13.65 13.06
N VAL A 69 9.62 -14.44 12.00
CA VAL A 69 8.77 -14.16 10.83
C VAL A 69 7.64 -15.17 10.78
N THR A 70 6.42 -14.70 10.54
CA THR A 70 5.30 -15.56 10.13
C THR A 70 5.17 -15.52 8.62
N VAL A 71 4.96 -16.66 7.98
CA VAL A 71 4.82 -16.76 6.54
C VAL A 71 3.37 -17.11 6.20
N ARG A 72 2.86 -16.48 5.15
CA ARG A 72 1.56 -16.81 4.57
C ARG A 72 1.79 -17.53 3.25
N HIS A 73 1.11 -18.65 3.10
CA HIS A 73 1.13 -19.48 1.91
C HIS A 73 -0.22 -19.42 1.22
N LYS A 74 -0.19 -19.13 -0.08
CA LYS A 74 -1.34 -19.33 -0.96
C LYS A 74 -1.12 -20.64 -1.71
N VAL A 75 -1.91 -21.65 -1.36
CA VAL A 75 -1.90 -22.97 -2.00
C VAL A 75 -3.02 -23.02 -3.04
N TYR A 76 -2.65 -23.27 -4.29
CA TYR A 76 -3.54 -23.31 -5.43
C TYR A 76 -3.88 -24.76 -5.76
N LEU A 77 -5.17 -25.08 -5.74
CA LEU A 77 -5.69 -26.42 -6.03
C LEU A 77 -6.36 -26.42 -7.40
N ARG A 78 -5.75 -27.09 -8.38
CA ARG A 78 -6.35 -27.31 -9.71
C ARG A 78 -7.32 -28.48 -9.64
N ILE A 79 -8.57 -28.28 -10.05
CA ILE A 79 -9.60 -29.32 -10.09
C ILE A 79 -10.08 -29.56 -11.52
N ALA A 80 -10.64 -30.75 -11.77
CA ALA A 80 -11.04 -31.17 -13.12
C ALA A 80 -12.17 -30.34 -13.72
N LYS A 81 -13.07 -29.82 -12.89
CA LYS A 81 -14.23 -29.02 -13.33
C LYS A 81 -14.40 -27.81 -12.44
N ALA A 82 -14.59 -26.63 -13.02
CA ALA A 82 -14.93 -25.44 -12.26
C ALA A 82 -16.21 -25.64 -11.43
N LEU A 83 -16.26 -25.04 -10.24
CA LEU A 83 -17.45 -25.06 -9.41
C LEU A 83 -18.60 -24.32 -10.10
N ARG A 84 -19.81 -24.88 -9.97
CA ARG A 84 -21.04 -24.29 -10.50
C ARG A 84 -21.68 -23.36 -9.46
N GLU A 85 -22.48 -22.40 -9.91
CA GLU A 85 -23.25 -21.52 -9.02
C GLU A 85 -24.08 -22.34 -8.03
N GLY A 86 -24.01 -21.98 -6.74
CA GLY A 86 -24.71 -22.68 -5.66
C GLY A 86 -24.12 -24.03 -5.28
N GLN A 87 -23.03 -24.48 -5.92
CA GLN A 87 -22.40 -25.75 -5.59
C GLN A 87 -21.72 -25.66 -4.23
N GLN A 88 -22.07 -26.58 -3.33
CA GLN A 88 -21.33 -26.78 -2.10
C GLN A 88 -19.98 -27.43 -2.41
N ALA A 89 -18.92 -26.87 -1.83
CA ALA A 89 -17.57 -27.38 -1.95
C ALA A 89 -17.00 -27.67 -0.56
N SER A 90 -16.40 -28.85 -0.38
CA SER A 90 -15.61 -29.20 0.80
C SER A 90 -14.13 -29.32 0.41
N ILE A 91 -13.26 -28.72 1.22
CA ILE A 91 -11.82 -28.78 1.07
C ILE A 91 -11.27 -29.47 2.33
N LEU A 92 -10.58 -30.59 2.14
CA LEU A 92 -9.82 -31.27 3.17
C LEU A 92 -8.33 -31.08 2.86
N THR A 93 -7.58 -30.67 3.87
CA THR A 93 -6.14 -30.43 3.80
C THR A 93 -5.46 -31.14 4.98
N PRO A 94 -4.14 -31.34 4.94
CA PRO A 94 -3.36 -31.79 6.12
C PRO A 94 -3.54 -30.90 7.35
N TYR A 95 -3.97 -29.64 7.15
CA TYR A 95 -4.06 -28.60 8.18
C TYR A 95 -5.49 -28.35 8.67
N GLY A 96 -6.46 -29.13 8.18
CA GLY A 96 -7.87 -28.98 8.55
C GLY A 96 -8.82 -29.04 7.36
N SER A 97 -10.10 -28.82 7.64
CA SER A 97 -11.16 -28.85 6.61
C SER A 97 -11.98 -27.57 6.62
N THR A 98 -12.50 -27.19 5.45
CA THR A 98 -13.35 -26.01 5.27
C THR A 98 -14.38 -26.30 4.20
N GLY A 99 -15.62 -25.85 4.42
CA GLY A 99 -16.70 -25.92 3.44
C GLY A 99 -17.17 -24.52 3.03
N PHE A 100 -17.60 -24.36 1.79
CA PHE A 100 -18.25 -23.13 1.32
C PHE A 100 -19.24 -23.43 0.20
N VAL A 101 -20.14 -22.49 -0.09
CA VAL A 101 -21.00 -22.53 -1.28
C VAL A 101 -20.43 -21.56 -2.30
N PHE A 102 -20.10 -22.06 -3.49
CA PHE A 102 -19.60 -21.21 -4.55
C PHE A 102 -20.71 -20.32 -5.10
N GLY A 103 -20.44 -19.03 -5.19
CA GLY A 103 -21.29 -18.08 -5.90
C GLY A 103 -20.44 -17.10 -6.68
N LYS A 104 -20.72 -16.93 -7.98
CA LYS A 104 -19.95 -16.03 -8.85
C LYS A 104 -19.99 -14.58 -8.37
N ARG A 105 -21.02 -14.22 -7.58
CA ARG A 105 -21.26 -12.88 -7.01
C ARG A 105 -20.97 -12.76 -5.51
N SER A 106 -20.52 -13.81 -4.84
CA SER A 106 -20.25 -13.81 -3.40
C SER A 106 -18.87 -14.37 -3.05
N THR A 107 -18.34 -15.28 -3.86
CA THR A 107 -16.99 -15.83 -3.68
C THR A 107 -15.94 -14.87 -4.22
N PHE A 108 -14.96 -14.50 -3.39
CA PHE A 108 -13.86 -13.64 -3.83
C PHE A 108 -12.90 -14.37 -4.79
N CYS A 109 -12.52 -13.67 -5.86
CA CYS A 109 -11.47 -14.07 -6.78
C CYS A 109 -10.31 -13.07 -6.75
N GLU A 110 -9.14 -13.52 -6.31
CA GLU A 110 -7.96 -12.65 -6.16
C GLU A 110 -7.36 -12.20 -7.51
N SER A 111 -7.67 -12.93 -8.58
CA SER A 111 -7.17 -12.66 -9.93
C SER A 111 -7.94 -11.55 -10.64
N ILE A 112 -9.09 -11.11 -10.12
CA ILE A 112 -9.86 -9.98 -10.68
C ILE A 112 -9.43 -8.69 -9.97
N LYS A 113 -8.66 -7.87 -10.68
CA LYS A 113 -7.99 -6.68 -10.17
C LYS A 113 -8.69 -5.42 -10.66
N VAL A 114 -9.21 -4.62 -9.72
CA VAL A 114 -9.89 -3.34 -9.96
C VAL A 114 -9.15 -2.22 -9.21
N ASN A 115 -9.37 -0.96 -9.60
CA ASN A 115 -9.09 0.14 -8.67
C ASN A 115 -10.09 0.04 -7.51
N GLN A 116 -9.60 -0.31 -6.32
CA GLN A 116 -10.44 -0.63 -5.16
C GLN A 116 -11.10 0.61 -4.51
N VAL A 117 -10.72 1.82 -4.92
CA VAL A 117 -11.47 3.03 -4.56
C VAL A 117 -12.49 3.33 -5.64
N GLY A 118 -12.01 3.50 -6.88
CA GLY A 118 -12.89 3.69 -8.02
C GLY A 118 -12.24 4.39 -9.20
N TYR A 119 -13.07 4.69 -10.19
CA TYR A 119 -12.66 5.30 -11.45
C TYR A 119 -13.31 6.67 -11.61
N SER A 120 -12.59 7.62 -12.22
CA SER A 120 -13.19 8.91 -12.57
C SER A 120 -14.29 8.74 -13.63
N ARG A 121 -15.36 9.54 -13.53
CA ARG A 121 -16.37 9.62 -14.60
C ARG A 121 -15.80 10.22 -15.89
N LEU A 122 -14.76 11.04 -15.80
CA LEU A 122 -14.10 11.71 -16.93
C LEU A 122 -13.08 10.82 -17.63
N ALA A 123 -12.75 9.65 -17.07
CA ALA A 123 -11.79 8.74 -17.67
C ALA A 123 -12.34 8.20 -19.01
N THR A 124 -11.57 8.43 -20.08
CA THR A 124 -11.87 7.91 -21.43
C THR A 124 -11.53 6.43 -21.59
N SER A 125 -10.86 5.84 -20.60
CA SER A 125 -10.52 4.43 -20.54
C SER A 125 -10.63 3.94 -19.10
N ARG A 126 -11.53 2.98 -18.85
CA ARG A 126 -11.67 2.29 -17.57
C ARG A 126 -11.58 0.80 -17.77
N PHE A 127 -10.83 0.10 -16.92
CA PHE A 127 -10.73 -1.33 -16.99
C PHE A 127 -10.40 -1.98 -15.64
N ALA A 128 -10.88 -3.21 -15.48
CA ALA A 128 -10.29 -4.19 -14.57
C ALA A 128 -9.32 -5.07 -15.36
N ASN A 129 -8.43 -5.77 -14.66
CA ASN A 129 -7.60 -6.81 -15.26
C ASN A 129 -7.93 -8.15 -14.61
N PHE A 130 -7.94 -9.21 -15.41
CA PHE A 130 -7.86 -10.57 -14.95
C PHE A 130 -6.47 -11.11 -15.28
N GLY A 131 -5.83 -11.71 -14.30
CA GLY A 131 -4.55 -12.40 -14.45
C GLY A 131 -4.34 -13.28 -13.22
N ALA A 132 -3.86 -14.50 -13.42
CA ALA A 132 -3.71 -15.48 -12.36
C ALA A 132 -2.26 -15.97 -12.33
N TRP A 133 -1.54 -15.64 -11.27
CA TRP A 133 -0.24 -16.21 -10.94
C TRP A 133 -0.43 -17.24 -9.83
N LEU A 134 -0.01 -18.48 -10.08
CA LEU A 134 -0.30 -19.64 -9.22
C LEU A 134 0.92 -20.06 -8.38
N GLY A 135 1.78 -19.11 -8.02
CA GLY A 135 3.00 -19.38 -7.29
C GLY A 135 4.07 -20.06 -8.15
N ASP A 136 4.63 -21.14 -7.65
CA ASP A 136 5.63 -21.98 -8.33
C ASP A 136 5.15 -22.62 -9.65
N ALA A 137 3.84 -22.65 -9.91
CA ALA A 137 3.29 -23.04 -11.22
C ALA A 137 3.27 -21.90 -12.26
N GLY A 138 3.65 -20.67 -11.88
CA GLY A 138 3.71 -19.51 -12.77
C GLY A 138 2.34 -18.96 -13.21
N GLY A 139 2.33 -18.22 -14.31
CA GLY A 139 1.12 -17.60 -14.87
C GLY A 139 0.20 -18.60 -15.54
N LEU A 140 -1.09 -18.58 -15.22
CA LEU A 140 -2.11 -19.41 -15.86
C LEU A 140 -2.68 -18.71 -17.10
N ARG A 141 -2.50 -19.34 -18.27
CA ARG A 141 -3.21 -18.93 -19.50
C ARG A 141 -4.59 -19.56 -19.56
N LEU A 142 -5.63 -18.75 -19.64
CA LEU A 142 -6.98 -19.21 -19.94
C LEU A 142 -7.09 -19.63 -21.42
N PRO A 143 -7.89 -20.67 -21.74
CA PRO A 143 -8.08 -21.13 -23.11
C PRO A 143 -8.74 -20.09 -24.01
N SER A 144 -9.56 -19.22 -23.43
CA SER A 144 -10.13 -18.03 -24.05
C SER A 144 -10.17 -16.90 -23.01
N ALA A 145 -10.33 -15.66 -23.46
CA ALA A 145 -10.56 -14.57 -22.52
C ALA A 145 -11.83 -14.85 -21.68
N PRO A 146 -11.91 -14.35 -20.44
CA PRO A 146 -13.08 -14.60 -19.60
C PRO A 146 -14.27 -13.73 -20.02
N GLY A 147 -15.46 -14.31 -20.07
CA GLY A 147 -16.70 -13.53 -19.99
C GLY A 147 -16.87 -12.97 -18.58
N TYR A 148 -17.43 -11.77 -18.45
CA TYR A 148 -17.63 -11.12 -17.16
C TYR A 148 -18.90 -10.28 -17.11
N GLU A 149 -19.39 -10.09 -15.90
CA GLU A 149 -20.47 -9.16 -15.56
C GLU A 149 -19.92 -8.05 -14.67
N VAL A 150 -20.42 -6.82 -14.84
CA VAL A 150 -20.35 -5.77 -13.82
C VAL A 150 -21.70 -5.71 -13.14
N VAL A 151 -21.72 -5.81 -11.82
CA VAL A 151 -22.93 -5.90 -11.02
C VAL A 151 -22.94 -4.77 -10.01
N ASP A 152 -24.08 -4.11 -9.87
CA ASP A 152 -24.36 -3.17 -8.80
C ASP A 152 -24.58 -3.93 -7.49
N GLU A 153 -23.79 -3.61 -6.46
CA GLU A 153 -23.78 -4.37 -5.20
C GLU A 153 -25.07 -4.21 -4.39
N GLY A 154 -25.66 -3.02 -4.40
CA GLY A 154 -26.88 -2.75 -3.64
C GLY A 154 -28.12 -3.43 -4.23
N SER A 155 -28.30 -3.32 -5.55
CA SER A 155 -29.48 -3.85 -6.24
C SER A 155 -29.30 -5.28 -6.77
N GLY A 156 -28.07 -5.77 -6.90
CA GLY A 156 -27.76 -7.03 -7.57
C GLY A 156 -27.98 -7.01 -9.09
N ARG A 157 -28.28 -5.84 -9.67
CA ARG A 157 -28.54 -5.69 -11.10
C ARG A 157 -27.25 -5.80 -11.91
N VAL A 158 -27.30 -6.53 -13.02
CA VAL A 158 -26.21 -6.54 -14.01
C VAL A 158 -26.24 -5.23 -14.79
N ILE A 159 -25.14 -4.49 -14.71
CA ILE A 159 -24.95 -3.22 -15.41
C ILE A 159 -24.36 -3.45 -16.80
N LEU A 160 -23.44 -4.41 -16.90
CA LEU A 160 -22.73 -4.75 -18.12
C LEU A 160 -22.46 -6.26 -18.13
N GLY A 161 -22.69 -6.90 -19.27
CA GLY A 161 -22.14 -8.23 -19.58
C GLY A 161 -21.25 -8.09 -20.81
N ALA A 162 -20.02 -8.57 -20.75
CA ALA A 162 -19.05 -8.42 -21.83
C ALA A 162 -17.99 -9.53 -21.83
N GLN A 163 -17.20 -9.53 -22.89
CA GLN A 163 -16.09 -10.45 -23.08
C GLN A 163 -14.77 -9.73 -22.82
N GLY A 164 -13.88 -10.34 -22.04
CA GLY A 164 -12.53 -9.83 -21.84
C GLY A 164 -11.68 -9.90 -23.11
N VAL A 165 -10.56 -9.18 -23.13
CA VAL A 165 -9.60 -9.20 -24.24
C VAL A 165 -8.25 -9.67 -23.73
N TYR A 166 -7.64 -10.66 -24.38
CA TYR A 166 -6.25 -11.03 -24.08
C TYR A 166 -5.31 -9.92 -24.55
N MET A 167 -4.52 -9.37 -23.63
CA MET A 167 -3.66 -8.22 -23.93
C MET A 167 -2.24 -8.68 -24.29
N LYS A 168 -1.62 -9.46 -23.41
CA LYS A 168 -0.27 -9.96 -23.61
C LYS A 168 0.06 -11.13 -22.69
N ASP A 169 1.10 -11.84 -23.08
CA ASP A 169 1.88 -12.68 -22.18
C ASP A 169 2.85 -11.79 -21.40
N ASP A 170 2.70 -11.73 -20.09
CA ASP A 170 3.56 -10.95 -19.19
C ASP A 170 4.21 -11.85 -18.13
N THR A 171 4.43 -13.13 -18.47
CA THR A 171 4.94 -14.16 -17.57
C THR A 171 6.46 -14.20 -17.42
N ALA A 172 7.19 -13.47 -18.26
CA ALA A 172 8.65 -13.39 -18.19
C ALA A 172 9.12 -12.80 -16.87
N VAL A 173 10.05 -13.44 -16.15
CA VAL A 173 10.53 -12.98 -14.85
C VAL A 173 11.46 -11.78 -15.01
N THR A 174 10.89 -10.57 -14.96
CA THR A 174 11.62 -9.31 -14.99
C THR A 174 11.08 -8.35 -13.92
N PRO A 175 11.85 -7.35 -13.47
CA PRO A 175 11.35 -6.37 -12.49
C PRO A 175 10.08 -5.62 -12.90
N ALA A 176 9.78 -5.56 -14.21
CA ALA A 176 8.62 -4.86 -14.76
C ALA A 176 7.43 -5.77 -15.10
N SER A 177 7.56 -7.08 -14.91
CA SER A 177 6.53 -8.07 -15.27
C SER A 177 5.55 -8.36 -14.13
N SER A 178 4.31 -8.68 -14.48
CA SER A 178 3.31 -9.19 -13.54
C SER A 178 3.44 -10.69 -13.24
N GLY A 179 4.14 -11.46 -14.09
CA GLY A 179 4.14 -12.92 -14.02
C GLY A 179 2.84 -13.56 -14.56
N GLU A 180 1.96 -12.79 -15.19
CA GLU A 180 0.61 -13.20 -15.56
C GLU A 180 0.34 -13.17 -17.06
N HIS A 181 -0.59 -14.00 -17.52
CA HIS A 181 -1.30 -13.74 -18.76
C HIS A 181 -2.38 -12.68 -18.51
N VAL A 182 -2.25 -11.52 -19.15
CA VAL A 182 -3.10 -10.35 -18.81
C VAL A 182 -4.31 -10.29 -19.72
N TYR A 183 -5.49 -10.27 -19.12
CA TYR A 183 -6.77 -10.06 -19.79
C TYR A 183 -7.40 -8.76 -19.31
N ARG A 184 -7.83 -7.90 -20.23
CA ARG A 184 -8.49 -6.64 -19.90
C ARG A 184 -10.00 -6.78 -19.94
N LEU A 185 -10.65 -6.31 -18.88
CA LEU A 185 -12.11 -6.27 -18.74
C LEU A 185 -12.53 -4.79 -18.79
N ARG A 186 -13.17 -4.37 -19.88
CA ARG A 186 -13.53 -2.97 -20.14
C ARG A 186 -14.67 -2.52 -19.22
N LEU A 187 -14.51 -1.33 -18.63
CA LEU A 187 -15.48 -0.74 -17.70
C LEU A 187 -16.00 0.62 -18.20
N ASP A 188 -15.76 0.96 -19.47
CA ASP A 188 -16.10 2.27 -20.03
C ASP A 188 -17.61 2.53 -20.02
N ALA A 189 -18.41 1.48 -20.22
CA ALA A 189 -19.88 1.57 -20.20
C ALA A 189 -20.50 1.55 -18.79
N VAL A 190 -19.70 1.40 -17.73
CA VAL A 190 -20.21 1.42 -16.35
C VAL A 190 -20.53 2.87 -15.97
N PRO A 191 -21.78 3.20 -15.59
CA PRO A 191 -22.18 4.55 -15.26
C PRO A 191 -21.62 4.98 -13.90
N GLU A 192 -21.69 6.28 -13.63
CA GLU A 192 -21.41 6.83 -12.30
C GLU A 192 -22.30 6.19 -11.22
N GLY A 193 -21.76 6.00 -10.02
CA GLY A 193 -22.40 5.33 -8.89
C GLY A 193 -21.58 4.15 -8.37
N GLY A 194 -22.29 3.14 -7.87
CA GLY A 194 -21.75 1.97 -7.20
C GLY A 194 -22.13 1.92 -5.71
N PRO A 195 -21.54 1.00 -4.93
CA PRO A 195 -20.42 0.14 -5.32
C PRO A 195 -20.79 -0.89 -6.40
N TYR A 196 -19.88 -1.08 -7.36
CA TYR A 196 -19.93 -2.12 -8.37
C TYR A 196 -18.89 -3.19 -8.08
N PHE A 197 -19.06 -4.37 -8.66
CA PHE A 197 -18.01 -5.38 -8.71
C PHE A 197 -18.01 -6.11 -10.05
N VAL A 198 -16.86 -6.66 -10.43
CA VAL A 198 -16.72 -7.54 -11.58
C VAL A 198 -16.92 -8.98 -11.12
N ALA A 199 -17.75 -9.75 -11.81
CA ALA A 199 -17.97 -11.18 -11.60
C ALA A 199 -17.57 -11.98 -12.83
N VAL A 200 -16.79 -13.04 -12.65
CA VAL A 200 -16.37 -13.97 -13.71
C VAL A 200 -16.89 -15.37 -13.38
N PRO A 201 -17.68 -16.01 -14.28
CA PRO A 201 -18.19 -17.36 -14.06
C PRO A 201 -17.09 -18.37 -13.75
N GLY A 202 -17.32 -19.25 -12.78
CA GLY A 202 -16.32 -20.24 -12.32
C GLY A 202 -15.15 -19.66 -11.50
N CYS A 203 -14.99 -18.33 -11.46
CA CYS A 203 -13.97 -17.65 -10.66
C CYS A 203 -14.52 -17.02 -9.39
N GLY A 204 -15.63 -16.28 -9.46
CA GLY A 204 -16.08 -15.41 -8.37
C GLY A 204 -16.03 -13.93 -8.76
N ARG A 205 -15.88 -13.05 -7.77
CA ARG A 205 -15.92 -11.59 -7.93
C ARG A 205 -14.70 -10.84 -7.41
N SER A 206 -14.51 -9.62 -7.93
CA SER A 206 -13.55 -8.64 -7.43
C SER A 206 -14.00 -8.03 -6.09
N ARG A 207 -13.09 -7.25 -5.48
CA ARG A 207 -13.45 -6.22 -4.50
C ARG A 207 -14.40 -5.18 -5.12
N PRO A 208 -15.22 -4.50 -4.32
CA PRO A 208 -16.08 -3.44 -4.82
C PRO A 208 -15.27 -2.21 -5.25
N PHE A 209 -15.84 -1.41 -6.15
CA PHE A 209 -15.29 -0.13 -6.62
C PHE A 209 -16.42 0.83 -6.99
N ALA A 210 -16.16 2.14 -7.00
CA ALA A 210 -17.12 3.13 -7.50
C ALA A 210 -16.70 3.71 -8.86
N VAL A 211 -17.62 4.38 -9.55
CA VAL A 211 -17.32 5.25 -10.69
C VAL A 211 -17.89 6.62 -10.37
N GLY A 212 -17.11 7.69 -10.47
CA GLY A 212 -17.61 9.04 -10.22
C GLY A 212 -16.67 9.95 -9.46
N ASP A 213 -17.12 11.19 -9.27
CA ASP A 213 -16.31 12.25 -8.63
C ASP A 213 -16.08 11.98 -7.14
N GLU A 214 -16.96 11.23 -6.49
CA GLU A 214 -16.78 10.82 -5.08
C GLU A 214 -15.55 9.92 -4.90
N ALA A 215 -15.34 8.94 -5.80
CA ALA A 215 -14.18 8.05 -5.75
C ALA A 215 -12.87 8.84 -5.90
N SER A 216 -12.82 9.75 -6.87
CA SER A 216 -11.66 10.63 -7.07
C SER A 216 -11.42 11.56 -5.88
N ARG A 217 -12.48 12.16 -5.32
CA ARG A 217 -12.38 13.00 -4.11
C ARG A 217 -11.88 12.21 -2.91
N LYS A 218 -12.31 10.96 -2.74
CA LYS A 218 -11.83 10.09 -1.66
C LYS A 218 -10.33 9.80 -1.79
N ILE A 219 -9.83 9.54 -3.00
CA ILE A 219 -8.39 9.36 -3.24
C ILE A 219 -7.63 10.64 -2.85
N ALA A 220 -8.05 11.79 -3.36
CA ALA A 220 -7.40 13.07 -3.07
C ALA A 220 -7.43 13.39 -1.57
N TYR A 221 -8.58 13.21 -0.91
CA TYR A 221 -8.75 13.41 0.52
C TYR A 221 -7.81 12.51 1.33
N VAL A 222 -7.78 11.21 1.06
CA VAL A 222 -6.94 10.26 1.81
C VAL A 222 -5.45 10.58 1.61
N MET A 223 -5.02 10.94 0.40
CA MET A 223 -3.63 11.33 0.13
C MET A 223 -3.24 12.61 0.88
N ALA A 224 -4.06 13.66 0.80
CA ALA A 224 -3.81 14.92 1.51
C ALA A 224 -3.82 14.74 3.04
N ARG A 225 -4.74 13.92 3.56
CA ARG A 225 -4.72 13.51 4.98
C ARG A 225 -3.46 12.75 5.34
N GLY A 226 -2.92 11.91 4.44
CA GLY A 226 -1.65 11.22 4.63
C GLY A 226 -0.52 12.20 4.95
N MET A 227 -0.43 13.30 4.19
CA MET A 227 0.54 14.38 4.45
C MET A 227 0.37 14.98 5.84
N TYR A 228 -0.85 15.30 6.26
CA TYR A 228 -1.10 15.78 7.63
C TYR A 228 -0.56 14.82 8.71
N HIS A 229 -0.68 13.51 8.51
CA HIS A 229 -0.19 12.51 9.48
C HIS A 229 1.34 12.36 9.46
N GLN A 230 2.01 12.76 8.37
CA GLN A 230 3.47 12.81 8.26
C GLN A 230 4.06 14.14 8.75
N ARG A 231 3.26 15.13 9.17
CA ARG A 231 3.80 16.39 9.68
C ARG A 231 4.75 16.15 10.85
N CYS A 232 5.88 16.84 10.90
CA CYS A 232 6.89 16.73 11.95
C CYS A 232 7.03 18.05 12.74
N GLY A 233 7.46 18.02 14.01
CA GLY A 233 7.55 19.24 14.83
C GLY A 233 6.21 19.72 15.41
N MET A 234 5.20 18.86 15.44
CA MET A 234 3.90 19.12 16.10
C MET A 234 3.30 17.85 16.72
N ALA A 235 2.30 18.01 17.58
CA ALA A 235 1.43 16.93 18.03
C ALA A 235 0.28 16.72 17.02
N LEU A 236 -0.23 15.49 16.92
CA LEU A 236 -1.46 15.16 16.19
C LEU A 236 -2.55 14.87 17.22
N THR A 237 -3.66 15.58 17.16
CA THR A 237 -4.70 15.57 18.21
C THR A 237 -6.11 15.46 17.64
N ALA A 238 -7.05 15.07 18.50
CA ALA A 238 -8.48 15.26 18.23
C ALA A 238 -8.82 16.77 18.21
N PRO A 239 -9.84 17.21 17.43
CA PRO A 239 -10.74 16.41 16.59
C PRO A 239 -10.19 16.10 15.18
N TYR A 240 -8.98 16.55 14.86
CA TYR A 240 -8.42 16.46 13.51
C TYR A 240 -8.10 15.01 13.12
N THR A 241 -7.62 14.19 14.05
CA THR A 241 -7.38 12.76 13.79
C THR A 241 -7.64 11.88 15.01
N ARG A 242 -7.96 10.61 14.73
CA ARG A 242 -7.96 9.53 15.71
C ARG A 242 -6.56 8.93 15.95
N PHE A 243 -5.62 9.15 15.03
CA PHE A 243 -4.24 8.66 15.11
C PHE A 243 -3.37 9.69 15.83
N THR A 244 -3.66 9.88 17.12
CA THR A 244 -3.03 10.93 17.90
C THR A 244 -1.60 10.56 18.30
N ARG A 245 -0.72 11.57 18.36
CA ARG A 245 0.61 11.46 18.96
C ARG A 245 1.03 12.77 19.59
N ALA A 246 1.86 12.70 20.63
CA ALA A 246 2.46 13.89 21.24
C ALA A 246 3.44 14.59 20.26
N LEU A 247 3.97 15.74 20.67
CA LEU A 247 4.97 16.50 19.93
C LEU A 247 6.19 15.63 19.63
N CYS A 248 6.70 15.66 18.39
CA CYS A 248 7.93 14.99 18.00
C CYS A 248 8.92 15.99 17.39
N HIS A 249 10.22 15.71 17.52
CA HIS A 249 11.33 16.39 16.81
C HIS A 249 11.17 17.91 16.68
N ALA A 250 10.84 18.56 17.79
CA ALA A 250 10.63 20.02 17.87
C ALA A 250 11.95 20.80 18.09
N GLN A 251 13.08 20.10 18.02
CA GLN A 251 14.40 20.63 18.23
C GLN A 251 15.40 19.98 17.27
N VAL A 252 16.41 20.73 16.84
CA VAL A 252 17.48 20.26 15.93
C VAL A 252 18.82 20.91 16.26
N ALA A 253 19.93 20.20 16.01
CA ALA A 253 21.28 20.74 16.09
C ALA A 253 21.79 21.26 14.74
N ASP A 254 22.48 22.40 14.72
CA ASP A 254 23.10 22.96 13.52
C ASP A 254 24.46 22.27 13.20
N THR A 255 24.41 20.99 12.82
CA THR A 255 25.61 20.17 12.54
C THR A 255 26.24 20.42 11.17
N ARG A 256 25.46 20.94 10.19
CA ARG A 256 25.90 21.19 8.80
C ARG A 256 26.71 20.04 8.20
N THR A 257 26.20 18.83 8.36
CA THR A 257 26.89 17.64 7.88
C THR A 257 26.76 17.56 6.35
N PRO A 258 27.87 17.47 5.59
CA PRO A 258 27.81 17.37 4.14
C PRO A 258 26.86 16.27 3.68
N TRP A 259 26.02 16.57 2.70
CA TRP A 259 25.04 15.61 2.20
C TRP A 259 25.71 14.45 1.49
N VAL A 260 25.20 13.25 1.77
CA VAL A 260 25.53 11.99 1.07
C VAL A 260 24.23 11.22 0.84
N ALA A 261 24.22 10.24 -0.07
CA ALA A 261 23.00 9.49 -0.43
C ALA A 261 22.38 8.75 0.77
N THR A 262 23.22 8.28 1.71
CA THR A 262 22.83 7.60 2.94
C THR A 262 23.39 8.36 4.15
N PRO A 263 22.81 9.53 4.49
CA PRO A 263 23.33 10.37 5.56
C PRO A 263 23.05 9.70 6.91
N SER A 264 23.98 9.90 7.84
CA SER A 264 23.88 9.48 9.24
C SER A 264 24.53 10.57 10.08
N ILE A 265 23.74 11.25 10.91
CA ILE A 265 24.21 12.40 11.70
C ILE A 265 24.20 12.05 13.18
N SER A 266 25.40 11.93 13.75
CA SER A 266 25.56 11.82 15.21
C SER A 266 25.68 13.20 15.84
N VAL A 267 24.64 13.63 16.56
CA VAL A 267 24.65 14.90 17.29
C VAL A 267 25.40 14.74 18.61
N PRO A 268 26.48 15.51 18.87
CA PRO A 268 27.19 15.46 20.13
C PRO A 268 26.28 15.79 21.34
N PRO A 269 26.41 15.08 22.48
CA PRO A 269 25.57 15.31 23.65
C PRO A 269 25.51 16.77 24.13
N ALA A 270 26.63 17.49 24.04
CA ALA A 270 26.74 18.88 24.50
C ALA A 270 26.33 19.93 23.43
N MET A 271 26.01 19.52 22.20
CA MET A 271 25.64 20.46 21.15
C MET A 271 24.28 21.10 21.46
N ALA A 272 24.21 22.42 21.30
CA ALA A 272 22.98 23.17 21.51
C ALA A 272 21.91 22.75 20.49
N MET A 273 20.67 22.67 20.97
CA MET A 273 19.50 22.36 20.14
C MET A 273 18.68 23.63 19.97
N ALA A 274 18.31 23.95 18.74
CA ALA A 274 17.42 25.06 18.40
C ALA A 274 16.00 24.53 18.15
N PRO A 275 14.95 25.29 18.48
CA PRO A 275 13.58 24.93 18.12
C PRO A 275 13.41 24.80 16.60
N ILE A 276 12.59 23.84 16.17
CA ILE A 276 12.17 23.67 14.78
C ILE A 276 10.73 23.17 14.71
N LYS A 277 9.99 23.62 13.71
CA LYS A 277 8.67 23.10 13.33
C LYS A 277 8.53 23.05 11.82
N GLY A 278 7.56 22.29 11.33
CA GLY A 278 7.29 22.18 9.90
C GLY A 278 7.99 21.00 9.23
N GLY A 279 7.64 20.82 7.95
CA GLY A 279 8.06 19.69 7.14
C GLY A 279 7.36 18.38 7.51
N HIS A 280 7.70 17.35 6.73
CA HIS A 280 7.13 16.01 6.81
C HIS A 280 8.22 14.97 7.05
N HIS A 281 7.89 13.93 7.81
CA HIS A 281 8.68 12.70 7.88
C HIS A 281 8.82 12.09 6.47
N ASP A 282 10.03 11.69 6.08
CA ASP A 282 10.36 11.20 4.73
C ASP A 282 9.63 9.94 4.34
N ALA A 283 9.72 8.93 5.19
CA ALA A 283 8.98 7.70 5.00
C ALA A 283 8.52 7.13 6.34
N GLY A 284 8.94 5.90 6.65
CA GLY A 284 8.70 5.26 7.94
C GLY A 284 9.68 5.69 9.03
N ASP A 285 10.79 6.32 8.65
CA ASP A 285 11.67 7.12 9.49
C ASP A 285 11.17 8.56 9.63
N PHE A 286 11.89 9.38 10.39
CA PHE A 286 11.41 10.70 10.79
C PHE A 286 12.36 11.85 10.46
N ASP A 287 13.37 11.59 9.63
CA ASP A 287 14.18 12.62 9.00
C ASP A 287 13.33 13.44 8.01
N ARG A 288 13.90 14.58 7.63
CA ARG A 288 13.32 15.52 6.67
C ARG A 288 14.35 15.68 5.56
N ARG A 289 14.23 14.95 4.46
CA ARG A 289 15.22 15.03 3.37
C ARG A 289 15.11 16.34 2.60
N PRO A 290 16.24 16.91 2.13
CA PRO A 290 16.24 18.15 1.34
C PRO A 290 15.43 18.05 0.04
N MET A 291 15.26 16.85 -0.52
CA MET A 291 14.51 16.60 -1.76
C MET A 291 13.02 16.92 -1.64
N HIS A 292 12.49 16.98 -0.42
CA HIS A 292 11.09 17.29 -0.15
C HIS A 292 10.66 18.71 -0.45
N THR A 293 11.57 19.62 -0.79
CA THR A 293 11.14 20.91 -1.37
C THR A 293 10.28 20.71 -2.63
N ILE A 294 10.36 19.55 -3.29
CA ILE A 294 9.48 19.19 -4.39
C ILE A 294 8.00 19.10 -3.99
N ILE A 295 7.68 18.75 -2.73
CA ILE A 295 6.30 18.62 -2.25
C ILE A 295 5.56 19.95 -2.34
N PRO A 296 5.99 21.04 -1.68
CA PRO A 296 5.30 22.32 -1.81
C PRO A 296 5.34 22.85 -3.24
N ILE A 297 6.41 22.61 -4.01
CA ILE A 297 6.45 23.00 -5.44
C ILE A 297 5.31 22.33 -6.22
N LEU A 298 5.16 21.02 -6.11
CA LEU A 298 4.10 20.28 -6.79
C LEU A 298 2.71 20.68 -6.30
N MET A 299 2.52 20.85 -4.99
CA MET A 299 1.24 21.28 -4.42
C MET A 299 0.85 22.67 -4.92
N LEU A 300 1.77 23.63 -4.93
CA LEU A 300 1.51 24.95 -5.48
C LEU A 300 1.24 24.90 -6.99
N SER A 301 1.98 24.08 -7.75
CA SER A 301 1.70 23.88 -9.18
C SER A 301 0.32 23.28 -9.45
N TYR A 302 -0.12 22.31 -8.63
CA TYR A 302 -1.49 21.76 -8.72
C TYR A 302 -2.55 22.81 -8.38
N PHE A 303 -2.31 23.61 -7.35
CA PHE A 303 -3.20 24.70 -6.99
C PHE A 303 -3.33 25.72 -8.12
N GLU A 304 -2.23 26.13 -8.75
CA GLU A 304 -2.25 27.04 -9.91
C GLU A 304 -2.97 26.44 -11.12
N ALA A 305 -2.81 25.15 -11.37
CA ALA A 305 -3.43 24.48 -12.51
C ALA A 305 -4.94 24.30 -12.37
N VAL A 306 -5.42 24.01 -11.14
CA VAL A 306 -6.84 23.69 -10.87
C VAL A 306 -7.33 24.31 -9.56
N PRO A 307 -7.27 25.64 -9.37
CA PRO A 307 -7.49 26.30 -8.08
C PRO A 307 -8.90 26.08 -7.54
N GLY A 308 -9.90 25.96 -8.42
CA GLY A 308 -11.30 25.72 -8.05
C GLY A 308 -11.58 24.36 -7.38
N HIS A 309 -10.58 23.46 -7.32
CA HIS A 309 -10.70 22.16 -6.66
C HIS A 309 -10.18 22.15 -5.22
N PHE A 310 -9.60 23.28 -4.75
CA PHE A 310 -9.05 23.41 -3.42
C PHE A 310 -9.77 24.51 -2.65
N ILE A 311 -10.34 24.15 -1.50
CA ILE A 311 -11.13 25.06 -0.68
C ILE A 311 -10.75 24.91 0.79
N ASP A 312 -11.10 25.90 1.60
CA ASP A 312 -10.97 25.83 3.05
C ASP A 312 -11.88 24.71 3.61
N ARG A 313 -11.47 24.09 4.73
CA ARG A 313 -12.16 23.01 5.45
C ARG A 313 -12.29 21.69 4.66
N GLN A 314 -11.50 21.52 3.60
CA GLN A 314 -11.54 20.36 2.72
C GLN A 314 -10.94 19.09 3.37
N TYR A 315 -9.93 19.23 4.21
CA TYR A 315 -9.08 18.14 4.71
C TYR A 315 -9.03 18.03 6.25
N ASN A 316 -9.82 18.79 7.00
CA ASN A 316 -9.94 18.66 8.47
C ASN A 316 -8.57 18.69 9.18
N ILE A 317 -7.78 19.71 8.89
CA ILE A 317 -6.48 19.99 9.51
C ILE A 317 -6.63 21.12 10.55
N PRO A 318 -5.64 21.34 11.43
CA PRO A 318 -5.70 22.40 12.44
C PRO A 318 -5.96 23.80 11.90
N GLU A 319 -5.50 24.05 10.68
CA GLU A 319 -5.68 25.32 9.99
C GLU A 319 -7.07 25.49 9.36
N SER A 320 -7.86 24.41 9.20
CA SER A 320 -9.18 24.45 8.58
C SER A 320 -10.11 25.48 9.23
N GLY A 321 -10.62 26.40 8.41
CA GLY A 321 -11.48 27.50 8.80
C GLY A 321 -10.78 28.86 8.91
N ASN A 322 -9.49 28.95 8.54
CA ASN A 322 -8.71 30.18 8.55
C ASN A 322 -8.91 31.04 7.28
N GLY A 323 -9.72 30.59 6.31
CA GLY A 323 -9.93 31.27 5.03
C GLY A 323 -8.88 30.97 3.96
N ILE A 324 -7.91 30.09 4.23
CA ILE A 324 -6.94 29.57 3.27
C ILE A 324 -7.40 28.16 2.86
N PRO A 325 -7.29 27.78 1.58
CA PRO A 325 -7.51 26.39 1.19
C PRO A 325 -6.62 25.44 1.98
N ASP A 326 -7.19 24.40 2.61
CA ASP A 326 -6.44 23.45 3.43
C ASP A 326 -5.23 22.83 2.66
N PHE A 327 -5.35 22.72 1.34
CA PHE A 327 -4.26 22.26 0.48
C PHE A 327 -3.04 23.19 0.51
N LEU A 328 -3.27 24.51 0.55
CA LEU A 328 -2.22 25.52 0.67
C LEU A 328 -1.65 25.57 2.09
N ASP A 329 -2.48 25.39 3.12
CA ASP A 329 -1.98 25.28 4.50
C ASP A 329 -0.99 24.11 4.64
N GLU A 330 -1.28 22.97 4.00
CA GLU A 330 -0.38 21.81 4.00
C GLU A 330 0.92 22.09 3.21
N ALA A 331 0.85 22.86 2.11
CA ALA A 331 2.04 23.31 1.38
C ALA A 331 2.88 24.29 2.22
N LEU A 332 2.25 25.22 2.93
CA LEU A 332 2.91 26.13 3.87
C LEU A 332 3.57 25.37 5.01
N TRP A 333 2.92 24.32 5.53
CA TRP A 333 3.54 23.45 6.54
C TRP A 333 4.82 22.79 6.02
N ALA A 334 4.82 22.33 4.77
CA ALA A 334 6.02 21.79 4.15
C ALA A 334 7.12 22.87 4.12
N VAL A 335 6.85 24.05 3.54
CA VAL A 335 7.82 25.16 3.42
C VAL A 335 8.37 25.61 4.78
N LEU A 336 7.53 25.66 5.81
CA LEU A 336 7.89 26.09 7.17
C LEU A 336 9.10 25.33 7.73
N GLY A 337 9.24 24.05 7.39
CA GLY A 337 10.41 23.26 7.79
C GLY A 337 11.73 23.87 7.27
N TRP A 338 11.76 24.30 6.00
CA TRP A 338 12.93 24.91 5.38
C TRP A 338 13.14 26.35 5.82
N GLU A 339 12.06 27.11 6.09
CA GLU A 339 12.18 28.44 6.70
C GLU A 339 12.88 28.37 8.06
N ASN A 340 12.55 27.38 8.89
CA ASN A 340 13.22 27.15 10.18
C ASN A 340 14.68 26.70 10.03
N LEU A 341 15.05 26.17 8.86
CA LEU A 341 16.40 25.74 8.53
C LEU A 341 17.24 26.83 7.84
N GLN A 342 16.67 28.01 7.57
CA GLN A 342 17.42 29.13 7.01
C GLN A 342 18.49 29.64 7.99
N VAL A 343 19.67 29.96 7.46
CA VAL A 343 20.76 30.59 8.21
C VAL A 343 20.43 32.08 8.37
N SER A 344 20.08 32.48 9.59
CA SER A 344 19.61 33.82 9.90
C SER A 344 20.62 34.70 10.66
N ASP A 345 21.77 34.16 11.10
CA ASP A 345 22.84 35.00 11.68
C ASP A 345 23.58 35.74 10.56
N PRO A 346 23.53 37.08 10.49
CA PRO A 346 24.19 37.86 9.44
C PRO A 346 25.72 37.78 9.49
N ARG A 347 26.31 37.22 10.56
CA ARG A 347 27.75 36.98 10.68
C ARG A 347 28.15 35.62 10.11
N ASP A 348 27.18 34.77 9.79
CA ASP A 348 27.44 33.46 9.20
C ASP A 348 27.82 33.60 7.71
N PRO A 349 28.89 32.95 7.23
CA PRO A 349 29.27 33.00 5.83
C PRO A 349 28.21 32.43 4.87
N GLN A 350 27.28 31.62 5.38
CA GLN A 350 26.15 31.08 4.62
C GLN A 350 24.84 31.82 4.90
N TYR A 351 24.87 33.06 5.42
CA TYR A 351 23.68 33.86 5.69
C TYR A 351 22.71 33.88 4.48
N GLY A 352 21.43 33.58 4.75
CA GLY A 352 20.38 33.43 3.74
C GLY A 352 20.31 32.04 3.09
N GLY A 353 21.34 31.21 3.23
CA GLY A 353 21.34 29.80 2.83
C GLY A 353 20.37 28.96 3.66
N VAL A 354 20.03 27.77 3.18
CA VAL A 354 19.09 26.84 3.84
C VAL A 354 19.76 25.50 4.03
N ARG A 355 19.75 25.01 5.27
CA ARG A 355 20.34 23.71 5.61
C ARG A 355 19.61 22.56 4.92
N ALA A 356 20.36 21.52 4.56
CA ALA A 356 19.85 20.39 3.79
C ALA A 356 19.08 19.38 4.66
N GLY A 357 17.95 19.82 5.24
CA GLY A 357 17.05 18.95 6.00
C GLY A 357 17.55 18.58 7.40
N THR A 358 16.92 17.55 7.99
CA THR A 358 17.27 17.04 9.32
C THR A 358 17.42 15.53 9.31
N GLU A 359 18.46 14.98 9.94
CA GLU A 359 18.77 13.54 9.97
C GLU A 359 19.31 13.15 11.36
N THR A 360 19.26 11.86 11.68
CA THR A 360 19.81 11.28 12.93
C THR A 360 20.80 10.16 12.60
N ASN A 361 21.37 9.49 13.60
CA ASN A 361 22.40 8.47 13.39
C ASN A 361 21.84 7.06 13.15
N GLY A 362 20.52 6.91 13.00
CA GLY A 362 19.88 5.65 12.64
C GLY A 362 18.36 5.77 12.58
N HIS A 363 17.73 4.85 11.84
CA HIS A 363 16.28 4.78 11.73
C HIS A 363 15.62 4.39 13.06
N PRO A 364 14.32 4.67 13.23
CA PRO A 364 13.57 4.27 14.42
C PRO A 364 13.71 2.77 14.70
N ALA A 365 13.79 2.42 15.98
CA ALA A 365 13.86 1.02 16.39
C ALA A 365 12.57 0.27 16.01
N TYR A 366 12.71 -1.02 15.71
CA TYR A 366 11.56 -1.89 15.44
C TYR A 366 10.51 -1.78 16.57
N GLY A 367 9.23 -1.65 16.20
CA GLY A 367 8.10 -1.51 17.13
C GLY A 367 7.87 -0.10 17.66
N LEU A 368 8.71 0.87 17.27
CA LEU A 368 8.46 2.27 17.51
C LEU A 368 7.33 2.75 16.61
N HIS A 369 6.14 2.86 17.20
CA HIS A 369 4.88 3.16 16.51
C HIS A 369 4.49 4.64 16.59
N SER A 370 5.34 5.49 17.18
CA SER A 370 5.08 6.93 17.33
C SER A 370 6.37 7.73 17.34
N ALA A 371 6.48 8.68 16.40
CA ALA A 371 7.59 9.63 16.33
C ALA A 371 7.81 10.44 17.62
N ALA A 372 6.78 10.56 18.46
CA ALA A 372 6.92 11.25 19.75
C ALA A 372 7.82 10.50 20.75
N ASN A 373 7.99 9.20 20.54
CA ASN A 373 8.78 8.33 21.40
C ASN A 373 10.17 8.04 20.82
N ASP A 374 10.54 8.67 19.70
CA ASP A 374 11.86 8.52 19.11
C ASP A 374 12.92 9.20 20.00
N PRO A 375 13.91 8.44 20.53
CA PRO A 375 14.99 9.00 21.31
C PRO A 375 16.06 9.68 20.46
N GLY A 376 15.96 9.62 19.13
CA GLY A 376 16.93 10.18 18.19
C GLY A 376 17.19 11.68 18.39
N ARG A 377 18.46 12.08 18.32
CA ARG A 377 18.85 13.50 18.27
C ARG A 377 19.15 13.88 16.82
N TYR A 378 18.38 14.83 16.31
CA TYR A 378 18.47 15.26 14.91
C TYR A 378 19.46 16.41 14.74
N GLY A 379 20.31 16.29 13.74
CA GLY A 379 21.17 17.36 13.23
C GLY A 379 20.77 17.76 11.83
N THR A 380 21.44 18.77 11.29
CA THR A 380 21.17 19.34 9.96
C THR A 380 22.22 18.95 8.93
N GLY A 381 21.78 18.79 7.69
CA GLY A 381 22.67 18.73 6.53
C GLY A 381 23.27 20.10 6.20
N ALA A 382 24.43 20.11 5.53
CA ALA A 382 25.14 21.32 5.10
C ALA A 382 24.39 22.14 4.04
#